data_AF-A0A2P7QHN5-F1
#
_entry.id   AF-A0A2P7QHN5-F1
#
_cell.length_a   1.000
_cell.length_b   1.000
_cell.length_c   1.000
_cell.angle_alpha   90.00
_cell.angle_beta   90.00
_cell.angle_gamma   90.00
#
_symmetry.space_group_name_H-M   'P 1'
#
loop_
_entity.id
_entity.type
_entity.pdbx_description
1 polymer ?
#
loop_
_entity_poly.entity_id
_entity_poly.type
_entity_poly.pdbx_seq_one_letter_code
_entity_poly.pdbx_strand_id
1 'polypeptide(L)'
;IHDRRIRQVRDRDLLDKRILLRLPVRRVDCLRCGCVTEAIDWLPTASRMTHRLQAWVEALLALMPISHVSRLTGLHWHTIKTIDK
;
A
#
# COMPACT_ATOMS: atom_id res chain seq x y z
N ILE A 1 14.35 -18.96 -6.06
CA ILE A 1 13.13 -18.14 -6.32
C ILE A 1 12.11 -19.09 -6.90
N HIS A 2 10.96 -19.25 -6.24
CA HIS A 2 9.95 -20.24 -6.60
C HIS A 2 8.94 -19.69 -7.62
N ASP A 3 8.52 -18.44 -7.47
CA ASP A 3 7.52 -17.80 -8.34
C ASP A 3 7.75 -16.28 -8.37
N ARG A 4 7.37 -15.61 -9.46
CA ARG A 4 7.43 -14.15 -9.62
C ARG A 4 6.11 -13.67 -10.17
N ARG A 5 5.42 -12.81 -9.42
CA ARG A 5 4.14 -12.21 -9.82
C ARG A 5 4.25 -10.70 -9.92
N ILE A 6 3.67 -10.11 -10.96
CA ILE A 6 3.53 -8.66 -11.04
C ILE A 6 2.35 -8.24 -10.16
N ARG A 7 2.58 -7.29 -9.25
CA ARG A 7 1.53 -6.68 -8.44
C ARG A 7 1.40 -5.20 -8.79
N GLN A 8 0.15 -4.74 -8.77
CA GLN A 8 -0.17 -3.31 -8.81
C GLN A 8 -0.42 -2.83 -7.39
N VAL A 9 0.29 -1.77 -7.01
CA VAL A 9 0.24 -1.17 -5.67
C VAL A 9 -0.03 0.32 -5.81
N ARG A 10 -0.96 0.82 -5.01
CA ARG A 10 -1.28 2.24 -4.92
C ARG A 10 -0.22 2.96 -4.10
N ASP A 11 0.26 4.07 -4.62
CA ASP A 11 1.23 4.92 -3.94
C ASP A 11 0.68 6.35 -3.80
N ARG A 12 1.40 7.23 -3.10
CA ARG A 12 1.02 8.64 -2.91
C ARG A 12 0.80 9.33 -4.25
N ASP A 13 -0.24 10.17 -4.30
CA ASP A 13 -0.51 11.02 -5.46
C ASP A 13 0.63 11.99 -5.72
N LEU A 14 0.89 12.21 -7.00
CA LEU A 14 1.83 13.21 -7.46
C LEU A 14 1.05 14.23 -8.28
N LEU A 15 0.93 15.45 -7.75
CA LEU A 15 0.07 16.49 -8.31
C LEU A 15 -1.37 15.96 -8.46
N ASP A 16 -1.99 16.15 -9.62
CA ASP A 16 -3.35 15.69 -9.91
C ASP A 16 -3.39 14.24 -10.46
N LYS A 17 -2.29 13.48 -10.32
CA LYS A 17 -2.16 12.14 -10.91
C LYS A 17 -2.14 11.06 -9.85
N ARG A 18 -2.98 10.05 -10.08
CA ARG A 18 -3.00 8.80 -9.31
C ARG A 18 -1.83 7.91 -9.71
N ILE A 19 -0.99 7.58 -8.75
CA ILE A 19 0.20 6.75 -8.96
C ILE A 19 -0.09 5.29 -8.58
N LEU A 20 0.15 4.40 -9.55
CA LEU A 20 0.14 2.96 -9.41
C LEU A 20 1.51 2.41 -9.77
N LEU A 21 2.14 1.73 -8.82
CA LEU A 21 3.41 1.04 -9.03
C LEU A 21 3.14 -0.38 -9.54
N ARG A 22 3.83 -0.78 -10.62
CA ARG A 22 3.86 -2.15 -11.13
C ARG A 22 5.20 -2.76 -10.77
N LEU A 23 5.21 -3.63 -9.78
CA LEU A 23 6.45 -4.25 -9.32
C LEU A 23 6.37 -5.77 -9.34
N PRO A 24 7.50 -6.45 -9.63
CA PRO A 24 7.60 -7.87 -9.39
C PRO A 24 7.68 -8.14 -7.90
N VAL A 25 6.89 -9.11 -7.44
CA VAL A 25 6.96 -9.66 -6.10
C VAL A 25 7.27 -11.15 -6.21
N ARG A 26 8.32 -11.59 -5.54
CA ARG A 26 8.89 -12.93 -5.61
C ARG A 26 8.41 -13.75 -4.42
N ARG A 27 8.12 -15.02 -4.66
CA ARG A 27 8.08 -16.04 -3.62
C ARG A 27 9.43 -16.74 -3.57
N VAL A 28 10.01 -16.81 -2.38
CA VAL A 28 11.34 -17.37 -2.13
C VAL A 28 11.20 -18.59 -1.23
N ASP A 29 11.92 -19.66 -1.59
CA ASP A 29 12.04 -20.83 -0.74
C ASP A 29 13.13 -20.57 0.30
N CYS A 30 12.68 -20.17 1.48
CA CYS A 30 13.51 -19.91 2.63
C CYS A 30 13.78 -21.24 3.36
N LEU A 31 15.05 -21.57 3.55
CA LEU A 31 15.45 -22.81 4.25
C LEU A 31 14.95 -22.88 5.70
N ARG A 32 14.60 -21.75 6.32
CA ARG A 32 14.07 -21.68 7.70
C ARG A 32 12.55 -21.55 7.79
N CYS A 33 11.92 -20.96 6.78
CA CYS A 33 10.55 -20.48 6.85
C CYS A 33 9.65 -21.02 5.73
N GLY A 34 10.16 -21.88 4.86
CA GLY A 34 9.43 -22.44 3.73
C GLY A 34 9.24 -21.43 2.59
N CYS A 35 8.19 -21.61 1.80
CA CYS A 35 7.91 -20.77 0.64
C CYS A 35 7.19 -19.46 1.03
N VAL A 36 7.96 -18.40 1.29
CA VAL A 36 7.46 -17.10 1.75
C VAL A 36 7.48 -16.04 0.64
N THR A 37 6.66 -15.00 0.76
CA THR A 37 6.73 -13.84 -0.14
C THR A 37 7.86 -12.92 0.32
N GLU A 38 8.63 -12.37 -0.61
CA GLU A 38 9.68 -11.41 -0.29
C GLU A 38 9.11 -10.20 0.47
N ALA A 39 9.82 -9.76 1.50
CA ALA A 39 9.52 -8.52 2.20
C ALA A 39 10.08 -7.36 1.38
N ILE A 40 9.27 -6.31 1.23
CA ILE A 40 9.66 -5.07 0.55
C ILE A 40 9.48 -3.96 1.58
N ASP A 41 10.57 -3.33 2.00
CA ASP A 41 10.59 -2.46 3.18
C ASP A 41 9.56 -1.32 3.15
N TRP A 42 9.24 -0.80 1.96
CA TRP A 42 8.29 0.29 1.77
C TRP A 42 6.84 -0.18 1.48
N LEU A 43 6.61 -1.49 1.37
CA LEU A 43 5.32 -2.10 1.06
C LEU A 43 4.92 -3.10 2.15
N PRO A 44 3.87 -2.82 2.95
CA PRO A 44 3.41 -3.76 3.94
C PRO A 44 3.03 -5.10 3.31
N THR A 45 3.32 -6.20 4.03
CA THR A 45 3.03 -7.56 3.58
C THR A 45 1.55 -7.70 3.20
N ALA A 46 1.29 -8.29 2.03
CA ALA A 46 -0.05 -8.45 1.45
C ALA A 46 -0.84 -7.15 1.17
N SER A 47 -0.31 -5.97 1.48
CA SER A 47 -0.98 -4.69 1.22
C SER A 47 -0.96 -4.33 -0.26
N ARG A 48 -2.02 -3.64 -0.73
CA ARG A 48 -2.09 -3.01 -2.05
C ARG A 48 -1.70 -1.53 -2.01
N MET A 49 -1.17 -1.03 -0.90
CA MET A 49 -0.82 0.37 -0.65
C MET A 49 0.57 0.47 -0.02
N THR A 50 1.36 1.45 -0.45
CA THR A 50 2.69 1.72 0.14
C THR A 50 2.58 2.29 1.57
N HIS A 51 3.61 2.08 2.39
CA HIS A 51 3.71 2.74 3.71
C HIS A 51 3.65 4.26 3.57
N ARG A 52 4.29 4.80 2.52
CA ARG A 52 4.27 6.23 2.20
C ARG A 52 2.85 6.77 1.99
N LEU A 53 1.98 6.00 1.33
CA LEU A 53 0.58 6.38 1.16
C LEU A 53 -0.19 6.33 2.48
N GLN A 54 0.02 5.29 3.29
CA GLN A 54 -0.64 5.16 4.60
C GLN A 54 -0.28 6.34 5.51
N ALA A 55 1.01 6.65 5.66
CA ALA A 55 1.48 7.78 6.46
C ALA A 55 0.93 9.13 5.96
N TRP A 56 0.78 9.30 4.63
CA TRP A 56 0.17 10.51 4.09
C TRP A 56 -1.33 10.61 4.42
N VAL A 57 -2.06 9.49 4.37
CA VAL A 57 -3.47 9.42 4.77
C VAL A 57 -3.64 9.72 6.25
N GLU A 58 -2.79 9.17 7.12
CA GLU A 58 -2.78 9.46 8.57
C GLU A 58 -2.56 10.95 8.84
N ALA A 59 -1.59 11.57 8.17
CA ALA A 59 -1.35 13.01 8.29
C ALA A 59 -2.55 13.86 7.82
N LEU A 60 -3.28 13.41 6.80
CA LEU A 60 -4.51 14.09 6.35
C LEU A 60 -5.65 13.92 7.36
N LEU A 61 -5.80 12.74 7.95
CA LEU A 61 -6.84 12.47 8.95
C LEU A 61 -6.70 13.36 10.19
N ALA A 62 -5.47 13.74 10.56
CA ALA A 62 -5.23 14.71 11.63
C ALA A 62 -5.74 16.13 11.30
N LEU A 63 -5.98 16.45 10.03
CA LEU A 63 -6.31 17.80 9.55
C LEU A 63 -7.74 17.93 9.03
N MET A 64 -8.37 16.84 8.61
CA MET A 64 -9.69 16.88 7.97
C MET A 64 -10.52 15.61 8.19
N PRO A 65 -11.85 15.69 8.08
CA PRO A 65 -12.73 14.53 8.24
C PRO A 65 -12.46 13.42 7.21
N ILE A 66 -12.72 12.16 7.61
CA ILE A 66 -12.57 10.96 6.76
C ILE A 66 -13.24 11.11 5.39
N SER A 67 -14.41 11.78 5.32
CA SER A 67 -15.13 12.00 4.06
C SER A 67 -14.34 12.87 3.06
N HIS A 68 -13.62 13.87 3.56
CA HIS A 68 -12.76 14.72 2.75
C HIS A 68 -11.50 13.97 2.31
N VAL A 69 -10.88 13.19 3.21
CA VAL A 69 -9.73 12.34 2.87
C VAL A 69 -10.09 11.32 1.80
N SER A 70 -11.26 10.71 1.89
CA SER A 70 -11.82 9.78 0.89
C SER A 70 -11.92 10.43 -0.48
N ARG A 71 -12.51 11.63 -0.54
CA ARG A 71 -12.65 12.39 -1.80
C ARG A 71 -11.32 12.80 -2.39
N LEU A 72 -10.39 13.28 -1.55
CA LEU A 72 -9.08 13.78 -1.98
C LEU A 72 -8.19 12.66 -2.53
N THR A 73 -8.09 11.55 -1.79
CA THR A 73 -7.18 10.44 -2.12
C THR A 73 -7.79 9.42 -3.10
N GLY A 74 -9.12 9.45 -3.24
CA GLY A 74 -9.89 8.47 -3.99
C GLY A 74 -9.92 7.08 -3.35
N LEU A 75 -9.49 6.95 -2.09
CA LEU A 75 -9.54 5.70 -1.34
C LEU A 75 -10.95 5.47 -0.80
N HIS A 76 -11.38 4.20 -0.78
CA HIS A 76 -12.69 3.85 -0.23
C HIS A 76 -12.74 4.15 1.28
N TRP A 77 -13.90 4.58 1.78
CA TRP A 77 -14.09 4.90 3.20
C TRP A 77 -13.60 3.76 4.11
N HIS A 78 -14.02 2.52 3.86
CA HIS A 78 -13.57 1.38 4.68
C HIS A 78 -12.04 1.25 4.76
N THR A 79 -11.32 1.53 3.66
CA THR A 79 -9.85 1.49 3.63
C THR A 79 -9.26 2.55 4.55
N ILE A 80 -9.80 3.77 4.53
CA ILE A 80 -9.33 4.86 5.39
C ILE A 80 -9.66 4.56 6.85
N LYS A 81 -10.83 4.00 7.15
CA LYS A 81 -11.19 3.54 8.50
C LYS A 81 -10.25 2.45 9.03
N THR A 82 -9.68 1.61 8.16
CA THR A 82 -8.67 0.61 8.57
C THR A 82 -7.32 1.26 8.87
N ILE A 83 -7.00 2.39 8.24
CA ILE A 83 -5.76 3.15 8.47
C ILE A 83 -5.86 4.01 9.75
N ASP A 84 -7.05 4.55 10.03
CA ASP A 84 -7.35 5.37 11.22
C ASP A 84 -7.35 4.58 12.55
N LYS A 85 -7.21 3.25 12.48
CA LYS A 85 -7.28 2.35 13.64
C LYS A 85 -5.89 2.01 14.16
#